data_AF-A0A0S7ESQ4-F1
#
_entry.id   AF-A0A0S7ESQ4-F1
#
_cell.length_a   1.000
_cell.length_b   1.000
_cell.length_c   1.000
_cell.angle_alpha   90.00
_cell.angle_beta   90.00
_cell.angle_gamma   90.00
#
_symmetry.space_group_name_H-M   'P 1'
#
loop_
_entity.id
_entity.type
_entity.pdbx_description
1 polymer ?
#
loop_
_entity_poly.entity_id
_entity_poly.type
_entity_poly.pdbx_seq_one_letter_code
_entity_poly.pdbx_strand_id
1 'polypeptide(L)'
;MLNFCPDLLSEPLELHKATRELLFLIDRSGSMSGTNIRRVKEAMAVALKSLPTGTMINIAGFGTTIKPLFTSSKLCTDVTLMQAYEYIQRMRADMRGTNLQGALSWLYQQPMQRSYPRQVFIITDGSISSELQW
;
A
#
# COMPACT_ATOMS: atom_id res chain seq x y z
N MET A 1 1.64 -14.75 -41.54
CA MET A 1 0.77 -13.83 -40.78
C MET A 1 0.63 -14.43 -39.39
N LEU A 2 1.25 -13.82 -38.38
CA LEU A 2 1.20 -14.29 -36.99
C LEU A 2 0.03 -13.59 -36.31
N ASN A 3 -1.05 -14.33 -36.06
CA ASN A 3 -2.17 -13.82 -35.26
C ASN A 3 -1.83 -14.01 -33.79
N PHE A 4 -1.65 -12.91 -33.07
CA PHE A 4 -1.51 -12.90 -31.63
C PHE A 4 -2.91 -12.89 -31.02
N CYS A 5 -3.48 -14.07 -30.78
CA CYS A 5 -4.72 -14.23 -30.03
C CYS A 5 -4.37 -14.80 -28.66
N PRO A 6 -4.33 -13.98 -27.59
CA PRO A 6 -4.16 -14.52 -26.25
C PRO A 6 -5.39 -15.38 -25.92
N ASP A 7 -5.14 -16.60 -25.48
CA ASP A 7 -6.20 -17.49 -25.01
C ASP A 7 -6.77 -16.94 -23.70
N LEU A 8 -7.94 -16.32 -23.78
CA LEU A 8 -8.64 -15.69 -22.64
C LEU A 8 -9.47 -16.71 -21.84
N LEU A 9 -9.51 -17.98 -22.25
CA LEU A 9 -10.30 -19.04 -21.61
C LEU A 9 -9.45 -19.92 -20.68
N SER A 10 -8.13 -19.81 -20.75
CA SER A 10 -7.23 -20.42 -19.79
C SER A 10 -7.07 -19.50 -18.57
N GLU A 11 -7.84 -19.77 -17.51
CA GLU A 11 -7.50 -19.31 -16.16
C GLU A 11 -6.05 -19.72 -15.89
N PRO A 12 -5.09 -18.80 -15.69
CA PRO A 12 -3.72 -19.19 -15.41
C PRO A 12 -3.73 -19.92 -14.07
N LEU A 13 -3.53 -21.24 -14.10
CA LEU A 13 -3.53 -22.13 -12.92
C LEU A 13 -2.61 -21.62 -11.78
N GLU A 14 -1.69 -20.71 -12.10
CA GLU A 14 -0.62 -20.21 -11.24
C GLU A 14 -0.84 -18.78 -10.72
N LEU A 15 -1.90 -18.04 -11.11
CA LEU A 15 -2.10 -16.66 -10.63
C LEU A 15 -2.35 -16.60 -9.10
N HIS A 16 -3.01 -17.63 -8.57
CA HIS A 16 -3.24 -17.84 -7.15
C HIS A 16 -2.00 -18.35 -6.39
N LYS A 17 -0.98 -18.85 -7.09
CA LYS A 17 0.30 -19.31 -6.51
C LYS A 17 1.41 -18.27 -6.57
N ALA A 18 1.22 -17.22 -7.38
CA ALA A 18 2.19 -16.13 -7.48
C ALA A 18 2.34 -15.41 -6.13
N THR A 19 3.51 -15.55 -5.53
CA THR A 19 3.94 -14.79 -4.35
C THR A 19 4.11 -13.32 -4.73
N ARG A 20 3.71 -12.42 -3.82
CA ARG A 20 3.84 -10.98 -4.00
C ARG A 20 3.94 -10.29 -2.66
N GLU A 21 4.64 -9.17 -2.63
CA GLU A 21 4.64 -8.26 -1.48
C GLU A 21 3.89 -7.00 -1.89
N LEU A 22 2.79 -6.67 -1.19
CA LEU A 22 2.04 -5.45 -1.40
C LEU A 22 2.36 -4.46 -0.28
N LEU A 23 2.93 -3.31 -0.64
CA LEU A 23 3.23 -2.24 0.31
C LEU A 23 2.39 -1.02 -0.01
N PHE A 24 1.50 -0.66 0.91
CA PHE A 24 0.63 0.51 0.78
C PHE A 24 1.28 1.70 1.48
N LEU A 25 1.66 2.73 0.72
CA LEU A 25 2.05 4.04 1.23
C LEU A 25 0.81 4.94 1.20
N ILE A 26 0.30 5.30 2.37
CA ILE A 26 -0.92 6.08 2.52
C ILE A 26 -0.57 7.47 3.00
N ASP A 27 -0.91 8.47 2.20
CA ASP A 27 -0.77 9.87 2.58
C ASP A 27 -1.72 10.21 3.73
N ARG A 28 -1.15 10.79 4.77
CA ARG A 28 -1.82 11.27 5.99
C ARG A 28 -1.55 12.76 6.20
N SER A 29 -1.18 13.47 5.15
CA SER A 29 -1.06 14.91 5.12
C SER A 29 -2.40 15.59 5.45
N GLY A 30 -2.37 16.88 5.80
CA GLY A 30 -3.56 17.63 6.18
C GLY A 30 -4.64 17.70 5.08
N SER A 31 -4.23 17.70 3.82
CA SER A 31 -5.13 17.71 2.65
C SER A 31 -5.97 16.42 2.52
N MET A 32 -5.45 15.31 3.07
CA MET A 32 -6.16 14.03 3.14
C MET A 32 -7.29 14.03 4.18
N SER A 33 -7.50 15.10 4.94
CA SER A 33 -8.54 15.16 5.98
C SER A 33 -9.97 15.03 5.42
N GLY A 34 -10.92 14.73 6.31
CA GLY A 34 -12.33 14.62 5.95
C GLY A 34 -12.63 13.44 5.02
N THR A 35 -13.11 13.74 3.82
CA THR A 35 -13.62 12.74 2.87
C THR A 35 -12.53 11.88 2.25
N ASN A 36 -11.33 12.42 2.04
CA ASN A 36 -10.21 11.69 1.41
C ASN A 36 -9.77 10.51 2.27
N ILE A 37 -9.41 10.73 3.53
CA ILE A 37 -9.01 9.65 4.44
C ILE A 37 -10.14 8.66 4.69
N ARG A 38 -11.41 9.10 4.68
CA ARG A 38 -12.57 8.18 4.79
C ARG A 38 -12.64 7.24 3.58
N ARG A 39 -12.49 7.76 2.36
CA ARG A 39 -12.47 6.94 1.14
C ARG A 39 -11.30 5.96 1.15
N VAL A 40 -10.13 6.37 1.64
CA VAL A 40 -8.99 5.46 1.80
C VAL A 40 -9.33 4.31 2.74
N LYS A 41 -9.98 4.57 3.88
CA LYS A 41 -10.41 3.51 4.81
C LYS A 41 -11.38 2.51 4.17
N GLU A 42 -12.35 3.02 3.43
CA GLU A 42 -13.34 2.20 2.71
C GLU A 42 -12.67 1.34 1.64
N ALA A 43 -11.82 1.94 0.80
CA ALA A 43 -11.09 1.24 -0.25
C ALA A 43 -10.14 0.17 0.31
N MET A 44 -9.39 0.50 1.36
CA MET A 44 -8.48 -0.44 2.02
C MET A 44 -9.23 -1.58 2.70
N ALA A 45 -10.42 -1.34 3.27
CA ALA A 45 -11.26 -2.41 3.82
C ALA A 45 -11.68 -3.44 2.76
N VAL A 46 -11.95 -2.98 1.54
CA VAL A 46 -12.22 -3.88 0.40
C VAL A 46 -10.93 -4.58 -0.04
N ALA A 47 -9.85 -3.84 -0.25
CA ALA A 47 -8.57 -4.39 -0.70
C ALA A 47 -8.06 -5.51 0.21
N LEU A 48 -8.11 -5.31 1.55
CA LEU A 48 -7.68 -6.31 2.53
C LEU A 48 -8.47 -7.61 2.47
N LYS A 49 -9.76 -7.56 2.08
CA LYS A 49 -10.61 -8.75 1.90
C LYS A 49 -10.37 -9.47 0.58
N SER A 50 -9.79 -8.78 -0.39
CA SER A 50 -9.55 -9.30 -1.74
C SER A 50 -8.10 -9.75 -1.96
N LEU A 51 -7.26 -9.72 -0.92
CA LEU A 51 -5.86 -10.11 -1.06
C LEU A 51 -5.75 -11.61 -1.38
N PRO A 52 -5.01 -11.98 -2.43
CA PRO A 52 -4.77 -13.38 -2.73
C PRO A 52 -3.99 -14.09 -1.62
N THR A 53 -4.15 -15.40 -1.55
CA THR A 53 -3.33 -16.26 -0.68
C THR A 53 -1.84 -16.13 -1.03
N GLY A 54 -0.98 -16.39 -0.05
CA GLY A 54 0.47 -16.28 -0.24
C GLY A 54 0.99 -14.84 -0.43
N THR A 55 0.17 -13.81 -0.17
CA THR A 55 0.59 -12.41 -0.26
C THR A 55 1.26 -11.95 1.04
N MET A 56 2.37 -11.23 0.93
CA MET A 56 2.91 -10.43 2.03
C MET A 56 2.38 -9.01 1.97
N ILE A 57 2.13 -8.39 3.12
CA ILE A 57 1.62 -7.02 3.22
C ILE A 57 2.43 -6.19 4.21
N ASN A 58 2.59 -4.90 3.89
CA ASN A 58 2.81 -3.85 4.87
C ASN A 58 2.01 -2.60 4.49
N ILE A 59 1.71 -1.77 5.48
CA ILE A 59 1.01 -0.51 5.31
C ILE A 59 1.83 0.54 6.06
N ALA A 60 2.15 1.66 5.42
CA ALA A 60 2.78 2.78 6.09
C ALA A 60 2.03 4.07 5.80
N GLY A 61 1.67 4.78 6.86
CA GLY A 61 1.21 6.16 6.75
C GLY A 61 2.40 7.08 6.55
N PHE A 62 2.32 8.02 5.60
CA PHE A 62 3.34 9.05 5.41
C PHE A 62 2.76 10.46 5.42
N GLY A 63 3.59 11.42 5.79
CA GLY A 63 3.33 12.85 5.76
C GLY A 63 4.67 13.54 5.93
N THR A 64 4.85 14.43 6.91
CA THR A 64 6.20 14.91 7.31
C THR A 64 7.06 13.80 7.90
N THR A 65 6.45 12.78 8.50
CA THR A 65 7.11 11.58 9.04
C THR A 65 6.59 10.33 8.34
N ILE A 66 7.15 9.16 8.66
CA ILE A 66 6.62 7.87 8.22
C ILE A 66 6.30 6.98 9.42
N LYS A 67 5.19 6.26 9.33
CA LYS A 67 4.70 5.35 10.38
C LYS A 67 4.28 4.02 9.76
N PRO A 68 5.18 3.05 9.63
CA PRO A 68 4.81 1.71 9.19
C PRO A 68 4.00 0.98 10.25
N LEU A 69 3.09 0.12 9.82
CA LEU A 69 2.35 -0.82 10.65
C LEU A 69 3.28 -1.93 11.17
N PHE A 70 4.09 -2.50 10.28
CA PHE A 70 5.07 -3.52 10.61
C PHE A 70 6.49 -3.05 10.29
N THR A 71 7.46 -3.47 11.09
CA THR A 71 8.89 -3.25 10.83
C THR A 71 9.36 -3.91 9.53
N SER A 72 8.69 -4.98 9.11
CA SER A 72 8.85 -5.64 7.82
C SER A 72 7.52 -6.24 7.37
N SER A 73 7.34 -6.43 6.07
CA SER A 73 6.13 -7.07 5.54
C SER A 73 5.88 -8.44 6.15
N LYS A 74 4.60 -8.78 6.34
CA LYS A 74 4.15 -10.04 6.94
C LYS A 74 3.20 -10.77 6.01
N LEU A 75 3.16 -12.10 6.09
CA LEU A 75 2.19 -12.90 5.35
C LEU A 75 0.76 -12.53 5.76
N CYS A 76 -0.16 -12.48 4.80
CA CYS A 76 -1.59 -12.21 5.00
C CYS A 76 -2.29 -13.39 5.68
N THR A 77 -2.07 -13.53 6.99
CA THR A 77 -2.86 -14.38 7.88
C THR A 77 -4.05 -13.60 8.42
N ASP A 78 -5.05 -14.28 8.98
CA ASP A 78 -6.20 -13.61 9.62
C ASP A 78 -5.78 -12.59 10.68
N VAL A 79 -4.75 -12.93 11.48
CA VAL A 79 -4.19 -12.03 12.49
C VAL A 79 -3.55 -10.80 11.84
N THR A 80 -2.73 -10.99 10.81
CA THR A 80 -2.09 -9.88 10.08
C THR A 80 -3.14 -8.97 9.44
N LEU A 81 -4.17 -9.54 8.82
CA LEU A 81 -5.24 -8.80 8.16
C LEU A 81 -6.10 -8.04 9.17
N MET A 82 -6.38 -8.62 10.34
CA MET A 82 -7.07 -7.93 11.42
C MET A 82 -6.26 -6.74 11.93
N GLN A 83 -4.95 -6.91 12.17
CA GLN A 83 -4.05 -5.82 12.54
C GLN A 83 -4.01 -4.70 11.50
N ALA A 84 -3.93 -5.07 10.22
CA ALA A 84 -3.97 -4.14 9.10
C ALA A 84 -5.29 -3.37 9.02
N TYR A 85 -6.42 -4.07 9.17
CA TYR A 85 -7.74 -3.47 9.18
C TYR A 85 -7.88 -2.47 10.33
N GLU A 86 -7.53 -2.85 11.57
CA GLU A 86 -7.59 -1.97 12.72
C GLU A 86 -6.70 -0.73 12.57
N TYR A 87 -5.49 -0.90 12.04
CA TYR A 87 -4.57 0.20 11.77
C TYR A 87 -5.17 1.22 10.79
N ILE A 88 -5.77 0.74 9.69
CA ILE A 88 -6.48 1.57 8.73
C ILE A 88 -7.67 2.29 9.38
N GLN A 89 -8.50 1.59 10.15
CA GLN A 89 -9.67 2.21 10.80
C GLN A 89 -9.27 3.32 11.78
N ARG A 90 -8.13 3.19 12.46
CA ARG A 90 -7.59 4.21 13.36
C ARG A 90 -6.85 5.35 12.65
N MET A 91 -6.58 5.23 11.35
CA MET A 91 -5.81 6.20 10.59
C MET A 91 -6.48 7.58 10.53
N ARG A 92 -5.67 8.65 10.60
CA ARG A 92 -6.11 10.05 10.51
C ARG A 92 -5.14 10.84 9.63
N ALA A 93 -5.63 11.91 9.03
CA ALA A 93 -4.84 12.91 8.31
C ALA A 93 -4.14 13.85 9.32
N ASP A 94 -3.21 13.31 10.09
CA ASP A 94 -2.57 13.96 11.25
C ASP A 94 -1.04 14.05 11.12
N MET A 95 -0.50 13.82 9.91
CA MET A 95 0.94 13.77 9.65
C MET A 95 1.48 15.03 8.93
N ARG A 96 0.69 16.11 8.90
CA ARG A 96 1.05 17.45 8.40
C ARG A 96 1.35 17.51 6.90
N GLY A 97 2.58 17.82 6.48
CA GLY A 97 2.92 17.99 5.06
C GLY A 97 3.00 16.67 4.31
N THR A 98 3.45 16.72 3.06
CA THR A 98 3.57 15.55 2.18
C THR A 98 5.04 15.33 1.81
N ASN A 99 5.72 14.38 2.46
CA ASN A 99 7.11 14.01 2.14
C ASN A 99 7.20 12.66 1.43
N LEU A 100 6.81 12.63 0.16
CA LEU A 100 6.87 11.41 -0.65
C LEU A 100 8.31 10.92 -0.86
N GLN A 101 9.27 11.83 -1.03
CA GLN A 101 10.68 11.48 -1.16
C GLN A 101 11.18 10.69 0.05
N GLY A 102 10.90 11.17 1.26
CA GLY A 102 11.24 10.48 2.50
C GLY A 102 10.56 9.12 2.64
N ALA A 103 9.31 9.00 2.20
CA ALA A 103 8.60 7.72 2.19
C ALA A 103 9.24 6.72 1.22
N LEU A 104 9.66 7.16 0.03
CA LEU A 104 10.38 6.33 -0.93
C LEU A 104 11.78 5.97 -0.42
N SER A 105 12.51 6.90 0.21
CA SER A 105 13.80 6.60 0.83
C SER A 105 13.68 5.54 1.92
N TRP A 106 12.67 5.63 2.79
CA TRP A 106 12.38 4.58 3.78
C TRP A 106 12.04 3.24 3.13
N LEU A 107 11.23 3.26 2.07
CA LEU A 107 10.83 2.09 1.31
C LEU A 107 12.04 1.34 0.71
N TYR A 108 13.00 2.08 0.14
CA TYR A 108 14.23 1.51 -0.43
C TYR A 108 15.14 0.86 0.63
N GLN A 109 14.98 1.23 1.90
CA GLN A 109 15.70 0.61 3.02
C GLN A 109 14.99 -0.64 3.57
N GLN A 110 13.73 -0.90 3.17
CA GLN A 110 12.99 -2.06 3.67
C GLN A 110 13.52 -3.35 3.04
N PRO A 111 13.71 -4.44 3.83
CA PRO A 111 14.26 -5.69 3.34
C PRO A 111 13.40 -6.24 2.20
N MET A 112 14.01 -6.54 1.06
CA MET A 112 13.33 -7.15 -0.09
C MET A 112 13.45 -8.68 -0.02
N GLN A 113 12.34 -9.38 -0.19
CA GLN A 113 12.35 -10.84 -0.30
C GLN A 113 12.33 -11.24 -1.77
N ARG A 114 13.40 -11.91 -2.25
CA ARG A 114 13.54 -12.28 -3.67
C ARG A 114 12.36 -13.10 -4.21
N SER A 115 11.78 -13.96 -3.38
CA SER A 115 10.64 -14.79 -3.75
C SER A 115 9.31 -14.03 -3.73
N TYR A 116 9.27 -12.77 -3.28
CA TYR A 116 8.05 -11.95 -3.21
C TYR A 116 8.28 -10.63 -3.93
N PRO A 117 8.07 -10.57 -5.26
CA PRO A 117 8.14 -9.33 -6.02
C PRO A 117 7.30 -8.23 -5.34
N ARG A 118 7.95 -7.09 -5.04
CA ARG A 118 7.32 -5.97 -4.34
C ARG A 118 6.52 -5.10 -5.30
N GLN A 119 5.27 -4.86 -4.96
CA GLN A 119 4.37 -3.92 -5.60
C GLN A 119 4.01 -2.83 -4.59
N VAL A 120 4.16 -1.57 -5.00
CA VAL A 120 3.98 -0.42 -4.11
C VAL A 120 2.78 0.36 -4.60
N PHE A 121 1.80 0.54 -3.71
CA PHE A 121 0.63 1.37 -3.96
C PHE A 121 0.75 2.65 -3.16
N ILE A 122 0.83 3.78 -3.86
CA ILE A 122 0.86 5.11 -3.23
C ILE A 122 -0.55 5.70 -3.35
N ILE A 123 -1.13 6.07 -2.20
CA ILE A 123 -2.48 6.63 -2.11
C ILE A 123 -2.35 8.04 -1.55
N THR A 124 -2.66 9.04 -2.38
CA THR A 124 -2.60 10.47 -2.06
C THR A 124 -3.69 11.20 -2.85
N ASP A 125 -4.01 12.43 -2.45
CA ASP A 125 -4.89 13.33 -3.19
C ASP A 125 -4.16 14.13 -4.27
N GLY A 126 -2.84 13.92 -4.41
CA GLY A 126 -2.01 14.59 -5.42
C GLY A 126 -1.66 16.04 -5.08
N SER A 127 -2.00 16.51 -3.89
CA SER A 127 -1.57 17.82 -3.44
C SER A 127 -0.07 17.79 -3.11
N ILE A 128 0.68 18.66 -3.78
CA ILE A 128 2.10 18.85 -3.51
C ILE A 128 2.19 20.04 -2.55
N SER A 129 2.63 19.81 -1.31
CA SER A 129 3.02 20.93 -0.44
C SER A 129 4.31 21.53 -1.01
N SER A 130 4.18 22.55 -1.86
CA SER A 130 5.30 23.40 -2.27
C SER A 130 5.62 24.37 -1.13
N GLU A 131 6.33 23.89 -0.11
CA GLU A 131 7.03 24.77 0.84
C GLU A 131 8.50 24.86 0.42
N LEU A 132 8.73 25.42 -0.77
CA LEU A 132 9.97 26.10 -1.09
C LEU A 132 9.69 27.61 -0.96
N GLN A 133 9.79 28.09 0.27
CA GLN A 133 10.01 29.51 0.52
C GLN A 133 11.49 29.67 0.82
N TRP A 134 12.20 30.32 -0.11
CA TRP A 134 13.55 30.85 0.10
C TRP A 134 13.48 32.11 0.97
#